data_AF-A0A7V4HBD4-F1
#
_entry.id   AF-A0A7V4HBD4-F1
#
_cell.length_a   1.000
_cell.length_b   1.000
_cell.length_c   1.000
_cell.angle_alpha   90.00
_cell.angle_beta   90.00
_cell.angle_gamma   90.00
#
_symmetry.space_group_name_H-M   'P 1'
#
loop_
_entity.id
_entity.type
_entity.pdbx_description
1 polymer ?
#
loop_
_entity_poly.entity_id
_entity_poly.type
_entity_poly.pdbx_seq_one_letter_code
_entity_poly.pdbx_strand_id
1 'polypeptide(L)'
;METKLSKTFLLILILSGIIWFGGLHIRAIIGFDLLEMGTLDFKPNIHPYVERAVFDLIAQSSIVVGVAYIITWLAGIFYLITTPRRFKENGWLLMCAILFYLFTPVEIYTLVLDAKIWLLNFSGSNDLVEFRTLFIHRLAALSGVPTIALLCYYTAIVLAVFQPFRKSHSQELKIT
;
A
#
# COMPACT_ATOMS: atom_id res chain seq x y z
N MET A 1 21.48 -20.39 -8.19
CA MET A 1 21.69 -19.05 -8.78
C MET A 1 20.34 -18.43 -9.08
N GLU A 2 20.13 -17.16 -8.77
CA GLU A 2 18.90 -16.46 -9.14
C GLU A 2 18.80 -16.31 -10.66
N THR A 3 17.63 -16.62 -11.20
CA THR A 3 17.33 -16.46 -12.63
C THR A 3 17.26 -14.97 -12.98
N LYS A 4 17.66 -14.59 -14.20
CA LYS A 4 17.55 -13.20 -14.68
C LYS A 4 16.11 -12.68 -14.54
N LEU A 5 15.14 -13.57 -14.75
CA LEU A 5 13.71 -13.29 -14.59
C LEU A 5 13.32 -12.90 -13.15
N SER A 6 13.81 -13.64 -12.15
CA SER A 6 13.58 -13.31 -10.74
C SER A 6 14.11 -11.92 -10.38
N LYS A 7 15.28 -11.54 -10.90
CA LYS A 7 15.86 -10.21 -10.67
C LYS A 7 15.05 -9.09 -11.31
N THR A 8 14.51 -9.32 -12.50
CA THR A 8 13.62 -8.35 -13.16
C THR A 8 12.35 -8.14 -12.35
N PHE A 9 11.69 -9.20 -11.89
CA PHE A 9 10.50 -9.07 -11.04
C PHE A 9 10.81 -8.40 -9.71
N LEU A 10 11.97 -8.69 -9.11
CA LEU A 10 12.42 -8.00 -7.90
C LEU A 10 12.61 -6.50 -8.13
N LEU A 11 13.23 -6.10 -9.26
CA LEU A 11 13.41 -4.70 -9.60
C LEU A 11 12.06 -3.99 -9.76
N ILE A 12 11.14 -4.60 -10.51
CA ILE A 12 9.79 -4.07 -10.70
C ILE A 12 9.08 -3.92 -9.35
N LEU A 13 9.15 -4.96 -8.50
CA LEU A 13 8.56 -4.96 -7.16
C LEU A 13 9.08 -3.81 -6.30
N ILE A 14 10.39 -3.54 -6.32
CA ILE A 14 11.00 -2.46 -5.54
C ILE A 14 10.53 -1.10 -6.07
N LEU A 15 10.60 -0.87 -7.38
CA LEU A 15 10.24 0.41 -7.98
C LEU A 15 8.75 0.72 -7.79
N SER A 16 7.87 -0.25 -8.08
CA SER A 16 6.43 -0.08 -7.87
C SER A 16 6.09 0.02 -6.39
N GLY A 17 6.80 -0.73 -5.53
CA GLY A 17 6.63 -0.69 -4.08
C GLY A 17 6.96 0.68 -3.49
N ILE A 18 8.03 1.35 -3.97
CA ILE A 18 8.36 2.72 -3.54
C ILE A 18 7.26 3.71 -3.95
N ILE A 19 6.75 3.61 -5.18
CA ILE A 19 5.69 4.50 -5.68
C ILE A 19 4.40 4.29 -4.87
N TRP A 20 3.99 3.03 -4.67
CA TRP A 20 2.81 2.70 -3.88
C TRP A 20 2.96 3.18 -2.44
N PHE A 21 4.07 2.84 -1.77
CA PHE A 21 4.31 3.18 -0.37
C PHE A 21 4.43 4.69 -0.14
N GLY A 22 5.12 5.41 -1.03
CA GLY A 22 5.19 6.87 -0.98
C GLY A 22 3.82 7.51 -1.21
N GLY A 23 3.04 6.98 -2.15
CA GLY A 23 1.70 7.48 -2.43
C GLY A 23 0.69 7.26 -1.28
N LEU A 24 0.83 6.19 -0.49
CA LEU A 24 0.06 6.03 0.75
C LEU A 24 0.27 7.22 1.71
N HIS A 25 1.50 7.70 1.85
CA HIS A 25 1.84 8.83 2.72
C HIS A 25 1.33 10.16 2.15
N ILE A 26 1.54 10.41 0.86
CA ILE A 26 1.05 11.62 0.19
C ILE A 26 -0.46 11.74 0.37
N ARG A 27 -1.21 10.65 0.18
CA ARG A 27 -2.66 10.64 0.35
C ARG A 27 -3.11 10.82 1.79
N ALA A 28 -2.38 10.26 2.75
CA ALA A 28 -2.64 10.51 4.16
C ALA A 28 -2.48 12.00 4.48
N ILE A 29 -1.38 12.63 4.05
CA ILE A 29 -1.11 14.06 4.29
C ILE A 29 -2.20 14.94 3.66
N ILE A 30 -2.49 14.75 2.37
CA ILE A 30 -3.54 15.52 1.67
C ILE A 30 -4.92 15.31 2.31
N GLY A 31 -5.22 14.09 2.73
CA GLY A 31 -6.48 13.76 3.41
C GLY A 31 -6.62 14.42 4.77
N PHE A 32 -5.54 14.51 5.55
CA PHE A 32 -5.55 15.16 6.86
C PHE A 32 -5.73 16.68 6.77
N ASP A 33 -5.37 17.31 5.65
CA ASP A 33 -5.58 18.75 5.49
C ASP A 33 -7.07 19.14 5.49
N LEU A 34 -7.97 18.22 5.11
CA LEU A 34 -9.42 18.44 5.09
C LEU A 34 -10.09 18.32 6.45
N LEU A 35 -9.49 17.57 7.38
CA LEU A 35 -10.11 17.19 8.66
C LEU A 35 -9.57 18.01 9.82
N GLU A 36 -10.39 18.23 10.83
CA GLU A 36 -9.92 18.72 12.11
C GLU A 36 -9.04 17.66 12.79
N MET A 37 -7.93 18.08 13.40
CA MET A 37 -6.99 17.14 13.99
C MET A 37 -7.64 16.36 15.14
N GLY A 38 -7.57 15.03 15.06
CA GLY A 38 -8.13 14.14 16.08
C GLY A 38 -9.63 13.87 15.94
N THR A 39 -10.30 14.46 14.94
CA THR A 39 -11.70 14.16 14.62
C THR A 39 -11.83 13.66 13.17
N LEU A 40 -13.01 13.15 12.82
CA LEU A 40 -13.38 12.82 11.44
C LEU A 40 -14.24 13.94 10.81
N ASP A 41 -14.28 15.10 11.46
CA ASP A 41 -15.06 16.24 11.01
C ASP A 41 -14.24 17.10 10.04
N PHE A 42 -14.91 17.59 9.01
CA PHE A 42 -14.30 18.50 8.04
C PHE A 42 -14.15 19.89 8.66
N LYS A 43 -13.03 20.56 8.40
CA LYS A 43 -12.80 21.93 8.87
C LYS A 43 -13.90 22.86 8.33
N PRO A 44 -14.60 23.63 9.18
CA PRO A 44 -15.76 24.43 8.77
C PRO A 44 -15.40 25.63 7.87
N ASN A 45 -14.14 26.07 7.87
CA ASN A 45 -13.69 27.28 7.18
C ASN A 45 -12.95 27.02 5.85
N ILE A 46 -13.10 25.83 5.26
CA ILE A 46 -12.50 25.56 3.94
C ILE A 46 -13.43 26.10 2.85
N HIS A 47 -12.88 26.95 1.99
CA HIS A 47 -13.61 27.44 0.83
C HIS A 47 -13.93 26.27 -0.13
N PRO A 48 -15.17 26.13 -0.65
CA PRO A 48 -15.59 24.98 -1.48
C PRO A 48 -14.69 24.70 -2.69
N TYR A 49 -14.12 25.75 -3.28
CA TYR A 49 -13.14 25.63 -4.37
C TYR A 49 -11.86 24.90 -3.95
N VAL A 50 -11.33 25.22 -2.76
CA VAL A 50 -10.11 24.60 -2.22
C VAL A 50 -10.39 23.14 -1.88
N GLU A 51 -11.53 22.89 -1.23
CA GLU A 51 -11.96 21.52 -0.92
C GLU A 51 -12.08 20.66 -2.19
N ARG A 52 -12.67 21.22 -3.25
CA ARG A 52 -12.75 20.52 -4.53
C ARG A 52 -11.38 20.21 -5.11
N ALA A 53 -10.46 21.17 -5.09
CA ALA A 53 -9.10 20.95 -5.58
C ALA A 53 -8.38 19.84 -4.80
N VAL A 54 -8.58 19.77 -3.47
CA VAL A 54 -8.02 18.71 -2.65
C VAL A 54 -8.64 17.35 -2.97
N PHE A 55 -9.96 17.26 -3.18
CA PHE A 55 -10.58 16.01 -3.63
C PHE A 55 -10.12 15.56 -5.02
N ASP A 56 -9.86 16.50 -5.93
CA ASP A 56 -9.27 16.19 -7.24
C ASP A 56 -7.85 15.61 -7.10
N LEU A 57 -7.02 16.20 -6.22
CA LEU A 57 -5.70 15.65 -5.89
C LEU A 57 -5.79 14.24 -5.26
N ILE A 58 -6.75 14.01 -4.37
CA ILE A 58 -7.01 12.68 -3.78
C ILE A 58 -7.43 11.69 -4.88
N ALA A 59 -8.31 12.09 -5.80
CA ALA A 59 -8.76 11.24 -6.90
C ALA A 59 -7.62 10.87 -7.86
N GLN A 60 -6.81 11.84 -8.28
CA GLN A 60 -5.70 11.60 -9.20
C GLN A 60 -4.60 10.75 -8.55
N SER A 61 -4.22 11.06 -7.32
CA SER A 61 -3.23 10.27 -6.57
C SER A 61 -3.72 8.83 -6.31
N SER A 62 -5.03 8.64 -6.13
CA SER A 62 -5.63 7.32 -5.92
C SER A 62 -5.42 6.37 -7.10
N ILE A 63 -5.48 6.86 -8.35
CA ILE A 63 -5.18 6.04 -9.53
C ILE A 63 -3.72 5.59 -9.51
N VAL A 64 -2.80 6.53 -9.28
CA VAL A 64 -1.35 6.26 -9.30
C VAL A 64 -1.01 5.21 -8.25
N VAL A 65 -1.56 5.37 -7.04
CA VAL A 65 -1.39 4.41 -5.94
C VAL A 65 -2.00 3.05 -6.27
N GLY A 66 -3.21 3.03 -6.85
CA GLY A 66 -3.87 1.78 -7.22
C GLY A 66 -3.15 0.99 -8.29
N VAL A 67 -2.69 1.66 -9.34
CA VAL A 67 -1.88 1.02 -10.39
C VAL A 67 -0.55 0.51 -9.82
N ALA A 68 0.13 1.33 -9.01
CA ALA A 68 1.37 0.94 -8.37
C ALA A 68 1.19 -0.27 -7.43
N TYR A 69 0.08 -0.33 -6.68
CA TYR A 69 -0.25 -1.48 -5.84
C TYR A 69 -0.45 -2.76 -6.66
N ILE A 70 -1.24 -2.71 -7.74
CA ILE A 70 -1.49 -3.88 -8.59
C ILE A 70 -0.17 -4.41 -9.18
N ILE A 71 0.69 -3.51 -9.66
CA ILE A 71 2.01 -3.89 -10.19
C ILE A 71 2.87 -4.52 -9.10
N THR A 72 2.90 -3.93 -7.90
CA THR A 72 3.65 -4.46 -6.73
C THR A 72 3.14 -5.84 -6.34
N TRP A 73 1.83 -6.01 -6.27
CA TRP A 73 1.19 -7.26 -5.90
C TRP A 73 1.51 -8.39 -6.89
N LEU A 74 1.36 -8.12 -8.20
CA LEU A 74 1.69 -9.07 -9.26
C LEU A 74 3.18 -9.39 -9.32
N ALA A 75 4.04 -8.37 -9.26
CA ALA A 75 5.49 -8.54 -9.25
C ALA A 75 5.95 -9.36 -8.04
N GLY A 76 5.32 -9.17 -6.88
CA GLY A 76 5.56 -9.96 -5.68
C GLY A 76 5.24 -11.44 -5.89
N ILE A 77 4.08 -11.75 -6.50
CA ILE A 77 3.69 -13.14 -6.78
C ILE A 77 4.66 -13.78 -7.76
N PHE A 78 4.95 -13.10 -8.87
CA PHE A 78 5.88 -13.63 -9.86
C PHE A 78 7.28 -13.80 -9.29
N TYR A 79 7.75 -12.88 -8.45
CA TYR A 79 9.03 -13.03 -7.75
C TYR A 79 9.03 -14.27 -6.86
N LEU A 80 7.99 -14.46 -6.04
CA LEU A 80 7.86 -15.59 -5.14
C LEU A 80 7.80 -16.95 -5.86
N ILE A 81 7.16 -17.02 -7.03
CA ILE A 81 7.07 -18.24 -7.84
C ILE A 81 8.38 -18.52 -8.59
N THR A 82 9.04 -17.48 -9.11
CA THR A 82 10.24 -17.63 -9.95
C THR A 82 11.53 -17.75 -9.16
N THR A 83 11.53 -17.39 -7.88
CA THR A 83 12.74 -17.44 -7.05
C THR A 83 13.06 -18.90 -6.71
N PRO A 84 14.34 -19.34 -6.84
CA PRO A 84 14.75 -20.69 -6.48
C PRO A 84 14.82 -20.91 -4.96
N ARG A 85 14.61 -19.84 -4.16
CA ARG A 85 14.66 -19.88 -2.70
C ARG A 85 13.44 -20.60 -2.16
N ARG A 86 13.62 -21.77 -1.55
CA ARG A 86 12.54 -22.48 -0.87
C ARG A 86 12.11 -21.70 0.37
N PHE A 87 10.79 -21.48 0.52
CA PHE A 87 10.19 -20.81 1.67
C PHE A 87 10.60 -21.44 3.02
N LYS A 88 10.80 -22.77 3.05
CA LYS A 88 11.25 -23.50 4.25
C LYS A 88 12.69 -23.18 4.67
N GLU A 89 13.54 -22.77 3.73
CA GLU A 89 14.95 -22.50 3.98
C GLU A 89 15.20 -21.01 4.30
N ASN A 90 14.30 -20.13 3.86
CA ASN A 90 14.42 -18.68 4.01
C ASN A 90 13.18 -18.10 4.73
N GLY A 91 13.09 -18.32 6.04
CA GLY A 91 11.94 -17.89 6.85
C GLY A 91 11.64 -16.39 6.78
N TRP A 92 12.66 -15.55 6.58
CA TRP A 92 12.49 -14.10 6.43
C TRP A 92 11.69 -13.72 5.18
N LEU A 93 11.85 -14.45 4.06
CA LEU A 93 11.12 -14.17 2.82
C LEU A 93 9.64 -14.53 2.99
N LEU A 94 9.37 -15.65 3.67
CA LEU A 94 8.02 -16.06 4.02
C LEU A 94 7.34 -15.03 4.94
N MET A 95 8.06 -14.51 5.94
CA MET A 95 7.54 -13.47 6.83
C MET A 95 7.18 -12.19 6.07
N CYS A 96 8.05 -11.73 5.15
CA CYS A 96 7.76 -10.56 4.32
C CYS A 96 6.52 -10.78 3.45
N ALA A 97 6.40 -11.97 2.84
CA ALA A 97 5.24 -12.32 2.03
C ALA A 97 3.95 -12.34 2.87
N ILE A 98 3.97 -12.97 4.05
CA ILE A 98 2.80 -13.01 4.94
C ILE A 98 2.40 -11.59 5.34
N LEU A 99 3.34 -10.76 5.83
CA LEU A 99 3.03 -9.40 6.25
C LEU A 99 2.47 -8.54 5.12
N PHE A 100 2.97 -8.71 3.89
CA PHE A 100 2.47 -7.99 2.73
C PHE A 100 1.07 -8.47 2.30
N TYR A 101 0.91 -9.78 2.09
CA TYR A 101 -0.32 -10.35 1.52
C TYR A 101 -1.48 -10.46 2.51
N LEU A 102 -1.22 -10.51 3.82
CA LEU A 102 -2.26 -10.57 4.86
C LEU A 102 -3.24 -9.39 4.76
N PHE A 103 -2.74 -8.19 4.43
CA PHE A 103 -3.54 -6.97 4.31
C PHE A 103 -4.10 -6.73 2.89
N THR A 104 -3.97 -7.71 1.98
CA THR A 104 -4.54 -7.61 0.63
C THR A 104 -6.05 -7.28 0.63
N PRO A 105 -6.90 -7.88 1.50
CA PRO A 105 -8.33 -7.55 1.51
C PRO A 105 -8.60 -6.10 1.89
N VAL A 106 -7.78 -5.55 2.80
CA VAL A 106 -7.86 -4.15 3.25
C VAL A 106 -7.53 -3.21 2.09
N GLU A 107 -6.41 -3.46 1.42
CA GLU A 107 -5.98 -2.67 0.27
C GLU A 107 -7.02 -2.72 -0.87
N ILE A 108 -7.55 -3.91 -1.19
CA ILE A 108 -8.61 -4.06 -2.21
C ILE A 108 -9.84 -3.24 -1.83
N TYR A 109 -10.28 -3.30 -0.57
CA TYR A 109 -11.43 -2.54 -0.13
C TYR A 109 -11.21 -1.03 -0.28
N THR A 110 -10.04 -0.53 0.15
CA THR A 110 -9.70 0.89 -0.01
C THR A 110 -9.62 1.28 -1.48
N LEU A 111 -9.09 0.41 -2.34
CA LEU A 111 -9.01 0.65 -3.78
C LEU A 111 -10.39 0.75 -4.46
N VAL A 112 -11.38 -0.01 -3.99
CA VAL A 112 -12.75 0.10 -4.50
C VAL A 112 -13.35 1.45 -4.15
N LEU A 113 -13.14 1.95 -2.92
CA LEU A 113 -13.61 3.29 -2.53
C LEU A 113 -12.89 4.39 -3.30
N ASP A 114 -11.59 4.22 -3.51
CA ASP A 114 -10.76 5.13 -4.27
C ASP A 114 -11.17 5.20 -5.74
N ALA A 115 -11.51 4.06 -6.36
CA ALA A 115 -12.04 4.02 -7.71
C ALA A 115 -13.39 4.74 -7.83
N LYS A 116 -14.25 4.68 -6.79
CA LYS A 116 -15.50 5.44 -6.74
C LYS A 116 -15.27 6.95 -6.66
N ILE A 117 -14.34 7.38 -5.80
CA ILE A 117 -13.95 8.80 -5.69
C ILE A 117 -13.41 9.30 -7.03
N TRP A 118 -12.59 8.48 -7.71
CA TRP A 118 -12.09 8.82 -9.04
C TRP A 118 -13.20 8.92 -10.09
N LEU A 119 -14.12 7.94 -10.14
CA LEU A 119 -15.24 7.94 -11.08
C LEU A 119 -16.13 9.18 -10.89
N LEU A 120 -16.40 9.55 -9.64
CA LEU A 120 -17.18 10.74 -9.30
C LEU A 120 -16.49 12.04 -9.76
N ASN A 121 -15.16 12.08 -9.68
CA ASN A 121 -14.40 13.22 -10.17
C ASN A 121 -14.37 13.27 -11.70
N PHE A 122 -14.22 12.11 -12.36
CA PHE A 122 -14.20 12.00 -13.81
C PHE A 122 -15.56 12.35 -14.46
N SER A 123 -16.67 12.04 -13.80
CA SER A 123 -18.01 12.43 -14.27
C SER A 123 -18.28 13.93 -14.19
N GLY A 124 -17.37 14.72 -13.61
CA GLY A 124 -17.52 16.17 -13.45
C GLY A 124 -18.58 16.56 -12.42
N SER A 125 -19.07 15.63 -11.60
CA SER A 125 -20.00 15.94 -10.51
C SER A 125 -19.35 16.93 -9.56
N ASN A 126 -20.03 18.03 -9.23
CA ASN A 126 -19.60 19.02 -8.22
C ASN A 126 -20.19 18.76 -6.83
N ASP A 127 -20.76 17.57 -6.60
CA ASP A 127 -21.39 17.22 -5.32
C ASP A 127 -20.35 16.90 -4.24
N LEU A 128 -19.95 17.91 -3.48
CA LEU A 128 -19.02 17.78 -2.36
C LEU A 128 -19.55 16.87 -1.24
N VAL A 129 -20.86 16.73 -1.09
CA VAL A 129 -21.46 15.89 -0.04
C VAL A 129 -21.13 14.41 -0.28
N GLU A 130 -21.22 13.99 -1.53
CA GLU A 130 -20.89 12.61 -1.93
C GLU A 130 -19.39 12.32 -1.76
N PHE A 131 -18.51 13.27 -2.14
CA PHE A 131 -17.06 13.16 -1.89
C PHE A 131 -16.73 13.01 -0.41
N ARG A 132 -17.31 13.87 0.43
CA ARG A 132 -17.13 13.82 1.89
C ARG A 132 -17.57 12.48 2.46
N THR A 133 -18.72 11.98 2.02
CA THR A 133 -19.30 10.70 2.49
C THR A 133 -18.39 9.53 2.12
N LEU A 134 -17.93 9.45 0.87
CA LEU A 134 -17.01 8.40 0.42
C LEU A 134 -15.66 8.47 1.16
N PHE A 135 -15.16 9.69 1.41
CA PHE A 135 -13.91 9.91 2.13
C PHE A 135 -14.00 9.52 3.61
N ILE A 136 -15.06 9.92 4.32
CA ILE A 136 -15.31 9.48 5.69
C ILE A 136 -15.45 7.95 5.73
N HIS A 137 -16.21 7.36 4.80
CA HIS A 137 -16.39 5.92 4.74
C HIS A 137 -15.05 5.20 4.56
N ARG A 138 -14.14 5.72 3.74
CA ARG A 138 -12.78 5.20 3.58
C ARG A 138 -11.98 5.24 4.89
N LEU A 139 -12.10 6.30 5.69
CA LEU A 139 -11.36 6.45 6.94
C LEU A 139 -11.97 5.64 8.10
N ALA A 140 -13.31 5.62 8.19
CA ALA A 140 -14.04 5.04 9.31
C ALA A 140 -14.31 3.54 9.16
N ALA A 141 -14.51 3.03 7.93
CA ALA A 141 -14.96 1.65 7.70
C ALA A 141 -14.00 0.59 8.24
N LEU A 142 -12.72 0.92 8.39
CA LEU A 142 -11.70 0.00 8.87
C LEU A 142 -11.07 0.39 10.22
N SER A 143 -11.59 1.40 10.94
CA SER A 143 -11.22 1.69 12.33
C SER A 143 -9.71 1.62 12.64
N GLY A 144 -8.86 2.18 11.77
CA GLY A 144 -7.40 2.20 11.95
C GLY A 144 -6.63 0.96 11.45
N VAL A 145 -7.29 -0.07 10.90
CA VAL A 145 -6.62 -1.20 10.24
C VAL A 145 -5.65 -0.78 9.13
N PRO A 146 -5.90 0.27 8.31
CA PRO A 146 -4.91 0.75 7.34
C PRO A 146 -3.61 1.25 8.01
N THR A 147 -3.71 1.82 9.21
CA THR A 147 -2.54 2.23 10.00
C THR A 147 -1.74 1.02 10.48
N ILE A 148 -2.44 -0.05 10.91
CA ILE A 148 -1.79 -1.32 11.28
C ILE A 148 -1.09 -1.93 10.05
N ALA A 149 -1.75 -1.93 8.89
CA ALA A 149 -1.17 -2.39 7.63
C ALA A 149 0.11 -1.63 7.29
N LEU A 150 0.10 -0.29 7.42
CA LEU A 150 1.27 0.56 7.21
C LEU A 150 2.46 0.15 8.12
N LEU A 151 2.22 -0.08 9.41
CA LEU A 151 3.24 -0.56 10.36
C LEU A 151 3.77 -1.95 9.98
N CYS A 152 2.91 -2.84 9.49
CA CYS A 152 3.32 -4.14 8.99
C CYS A 152 4.18 -4.02 7.73
N TYR A 153 3.91 -3.08 6.84
CA TYR A 153 4.75 -2.82 5.66
C TYR A 153 6.12 -2.26 6.06
N TYR A 154 6.19 -1.35 7.03
CA TYR A 154 7.47 -0.92 7.60
C TYR A 154 8.27 -2.08 8.19
N THR A 155 7.60 -2.96 8.93
CA THR A 155 8.22 -4.15 9.51
C THR A 155 8.73 -5.10 8.42
N ALA A 156 7.96 -5.29 7.34
CA ALA A 156 8.38 -6.11 6.20
C ALA A 156 9.64 -5.55 5.52
N ILE A 157 9.75 -4.22 5.38
CA ILE A 157 10.96 -3.57 4.84
C ILE A 157 12.16 -3.85 5.76
N VAL A 158 12.00 -3.67 7.07
CA VAL A 158 13.06 -3.96 8.05
C VAL A 158 13.50 -5.43 7.97
N LEU A 159 12.56 -6.37 7.93
CA LEU A 159 12.87 -7.80 7.81
C LEU A 159 13.57 -8.15 6.49
N ALA A 160 13.18 -7.50 5.38
CA ALA A 160 13.80 -7.68 4.08
C ALA A 160 15.26 -7.18 4.03
N VAL A 161 15.56 -6.11 4.78
CA VAL A 161 16.92 -5.54 4.89
C VAL A 161 17.81 -6.37 5.81
N PHE A 162 17.37 -6.66 7.03
CA PHE A 162 18.21 -7.33 8.03
C PHE A 162 18.27 -8.85 7.86
N GLN A 163 17.29 -9.48 7.21
CA GLN A 163 17.24 -10.92 6.90
C GLN A 163 17.63 -11.81 8.10
N PRO A 164 17.02 -11.64 9.29
CA PRO A 164 17.49 -12.24 10.54
C PRO A 164 17.53 -13.78 10.54
N PHE A 165 16.74 -14.42 9.66
CA PHE A 165 16.63 -15.89 9.55
C PHE A 165 17.35 -16.45 8.31
N ARG A 166 18.35 -15.76 7.80
CA ARG A 166 19.21 -16.32 6.75
C ARG A 166 20.10 -17.40 7.36
N LYS A 167 19.83 -18.67 7.06
CA LYS A 167 20.70 -19.77 7.48
C LYS A 167 22.11 -19.53 6.92
N SER A 168 23.09 -19.47 7.81
CA SER A 168 24.51 -19.41 7.45
C SER A 168 25.00 -20.82 7.15
N HIS A 169 25.75 -20.99 6.06
CA HIS A 169 26.33 -22.26 5.60
C HIS A 169 27.19 -22.96 6.70
N SER A 170 27.60 -22.24 7.75
CA SER A 170 28.30 -22.80 8.92
C SER A 170 27.44 -23.70 9.82
N GLN A 171 26.11 -23.68 9.72
CA GLN A 171 25.23 -24.53 10.54
C GLN A 171 24.92 -25.90 9.93
N GLU A 172 25.09 -26.08 8.61
CA GLU A 172 24.90 -27.39 7.95
C GLU A 172 26.03 -28.38 8.28
N LEU A 173 27.27 -27.88 8.47
CA LEU A 173 28.45 -28.67 8.83
C LEU A 173 28.48 -29.18 10.28
N LYS A 174 27.53 -28.78 11.14
CA LYS A 174 27.41 -29.31 12.51
C LYS A 174 26.34 -30.40 12.65
N ILE A 175 25.60 -30.70 11.58
CA ILE A 175 24.49 -31.66 11.58
C ILE A 175 24.80 -32.86 10.67
N THR A 176 25.96 -32.89 10.03
CA THR A 176 26.49 -34.05 9.28
C THR A 176 27.67 -34.63 10.04
#